data_AF-A0A7R9UX18-F1
#
_entry.id   AF-A0A7R9UX18-F1
#
_cell.length_a   1.000
_cell.length_b   1.000
_cell.length_c   1.000
_cell.angle_alpha   90.00
_cell.angle_beta   90.00
_cell.angle_gamma   90.00
#
_symmetry.space_group_name_H-M   'P 1'
#
loop_
_entity.id
_entity.type
_entity.pdbx_description
1 polymer ?
#
loop_
_entity_poly.entity_id
_entity_poly.type
_entity_poly.pdbx_seq_one_letter_code
_entity_poly.pdbx_strand_id
1 'polypeptide(L)'
;VGRANDLKGSGMHLREEDEANDRVRLEYLDEYGRPMTAKEAFRRQCHNFHGKGPSKRVLEKRMRRFEEERRVAKAHSRDTPLQMMSTLQHVQQLTQEPFVRLSGHSTLREEVIARAGALAAEQSGEGASPGGKQPRTR
;
A
#
# COMPACT_ATOMS: atom_id res chain seq x y z
N VAL A 1 -26.68 63.42 -19.42
CA VAL A 1 -26.10 62.52 -20.45
C VAL A 1 -25.89 61.17 -19.78
N GLY A 2 -26.77 60.20 -20.07
CA GLY A 2 -27.01 59.02 -19.22
C GLY A 2 -26.37 57.72 -19.73
N ARG A 3 -26.25 56.75 -18.80
CA ARG A 3 -26.03 55.32 -19.05
C ARG A 3 -27.34 54.52 -18.97
N ALA A 4 -28.45 55.13 -19.37
CA ALA A 4 -29.79 54.59 -19.17
C ALA A 4 -30.20 53.57 -20.26
N ASN A 5 -29.42 53.42 -21.33
CA ASN A 5 -29.73 52.54 -22.47
C ASN A 5 -28.73 51.39 -22.67
N ASP A 6 -27.85 51.13 -21.70
CA ASP A 6 -26.95 49.98 -21.79
C ASP A 6 -27.74 48.70 -21.48
N LEU A 7 -28.28 48.07 -22.52
CA LEU A 7 -28.88 46.73 -22.48
C LEU A 7 -27.80 45.71 -22.09
N LYS A 8 -27.57 45.58 -20.79
CA LYS A 8 -26.71 44.55 -20.21
C LYS A 8 -27.44 43.20 -20.33
N GLY A 9 -27.33 42.54 -21.49
CA GLY A 9 -27.74 41.14 -21.61
C GLY A 9 -28.25 40.62 -22.96
N SER A 10 -28.15 41.36 -24.07
CA SER A 10 -28.64 40.86 -25.37
C SER A 10 -27.62 40.00 -26.13
N GLY A 11 -27.20 38.86 -25.56
CA GLY A 11 -26.19 38.04 -26.25
C GLY A 11 -25.96 36.63 -25.74
N MET A 12 -26.84 36.08 -24.89
CA MET A 12 -26.79 34.66 -24.56
C MET A 12 -28.11 34.04 -25.02
N HIS A 13 -28.17 33.67 -26.29
CA HIS A 13 -29.17 32.71 -26.76
C HIS A 13 -28.93 31.42 -25.96
N LEU A 14 -29.76 31.13 -24.96
CA LEU A 14 -29.85 29.79 -24.40
C LEU A 14 -30.46 28.91 -25.49
N ARG A 15 -29.61 28.24 -26.26
CA ARG A 15 -30.01 27.06 -27.02
C ARG A 15 -30.14 25.91 -26.01
N GLU A 16 -31.29 25.82 -25.38
CA GLU A 16 -31.76 24.58 -24.75
C GLU A 16 -32.05 23.60 -25.89
N GLU A 17 -31.09 22.74 -26.27
CA GLU A 17 -31.37 21.42 -26.91
C GLU A 17 -30.13 20.54 -27.20
N ASP A 18 -28.88 20.96 -26.92
CA ASP A 18 -27.68 20.11 -27.10
C ASP A 18 -27.02 19.65 -25.77
N GLU A 19 -27.67 19.86 -24.63
CA GLU A 19 -27.03 19.75 -23.30
C GLU A 19 -26.70 18.31 -22.84
N ALA A 20 -27.13 17.28 -23.57
CA ALA A 20 -26.99 15.89 -23.13
C ALA A 20 -25.76 15.14 -23.70
N ASN A 21 -25.18 15.58 -24.83
CA ASN A 21 -24.13 14.79 -25.52
C ASN A 21 -22.75 15.44 -25.59
N ASP A 22 -22.60 16.72 -25.23
CA ASP A 22 -21.29 17.40 -25.22
C ASP A 22 -20.63 17.42 -23.84
N ARG A 23 -20.75 16.33 -23.09
CA ARG A 23 -20.14 16.21 -21.75
C ARG A 23 -18.63 15.91 -21.87
N VAL A 24 -17.86 16.89 -22.34
CA VAL A 24 -16.40 16.79 -22.47
C VAL A 24 -15.77 16.66 -21.07
N ARG A 25 -15.13 15.52 -20.81
CA ARG A 25 -14.35 15.30 -19.58
C ARG A 25 -12.91 15.70 -19.85
N LEU A 26 -12.46 16.77 -19.19
CA LEU A 26 -11.08 17.22 -19.25
C LEU A 26 -10.24 16.46 -18.23
N GLU A 27 -9.54 15.42 -18.68
CA GLU A 27 -8.61 14.65 -17.85
C GLU A 27 -7.17 14.96 -18.24
N TYR A 28 -6.32 15.17 -17.23
CA TYR A 28 -4.90 15.41 -17.42
C TYR A 28 -4.14 14.14 -17.12
N LEU A 29 -3.48 13.55 -18.11
CA LEU A 29 -2.70 12.32 -17.93
C LEU A 29 -1.23 12.64 -17.67
N ASP A 30 -0.56 11.86 -16.82
CA ASP A 30 0.90 11.89 -16.62
C ASP A 30 1.65 11.07 -17.68
N GLU A 31 2.98 11.10 -17.69
CA GLU A 31 3.87 10.32 -18.58
C GLU A 31 3.57 8.81 -18.55
N TYR A 32 3.06 8.33 -17.42
CA TYR A 32 2.68 6.94 -17.19
C TYR A 32 1.20 6.65 -17.49
N GLY A 33 0.49 7.57 -18.14
CA GLY A 33 -0.93 7.43 -18.51
C GLY A 33 -1.90 7.46 -17.33
N ARG A 34 -1.45 7.89 -16.14
CA ARG A 34 -2.31 8.01 -14.95
C ARG A 34 -3.05 9.35 -14.94
N PRO A 35 -4.33 9.40 -14.52
CA PRO A 35 -5.01 10.67 -14.30
C PRO A 35 -4.29 11.43 -13.17
N MET A 36 -3.77 12.61 -13.51
CA MET A 36 -3.17 13.54 -12.56
C MET A 36 -4.23 14.15 -11.67
N THR A 37 -3.82 14.44 -10.43
CA THR A 37 -4.63 15.30 -9.56
C THR A 37 -4.65 16.73 -10.12
N ALA A 38 -5.72 17.49 -9.86
CA ALA A 38 -5.85 18.87 -10.33
C ALA A 38 -4.65 19.75 -9.92
N LYS A 39 -4.09 19.51 -8.73
CA LYS A 39 -2.90 20.20 -8.22
C LYS A 39 -1.66 19.93 -9.05
N GLU A 40 -1.51 18.71 -9.55
CA GLU A 40 -0.35 18.32 -10.35
C GLU A 40 -0.48 18.76 -11.80
N ALA A 41 -1.70 18.70 -12.34
CA ALA A 41 -2.05 19.26 -13.64
C ALA A 41 -1.72 20.76 -13.69
N PHE A 42 -2.18 21.54 -12.71
CA PHE A 42 -1.89 22.98 -12.63
C PHE A 42 -0.38 23.26 -12.54
N ARG A 43 0.35 22.55 -11.65
CA ARG A 43 1.81 22.72 -11.54
C ARG A 43 2.52 22.46 -12.86
N ARG A 44 2.14 21.40 -13.57
CA ARG A 44 2.71 21.07 -14.88
C ARG A 44 2.42 22.18 -15.88
N GLN A 45 1.18 22.65 -15.95
CA GLN A 45 0.80 23.76 -16.83
C GLN A 45 1.59 25.04 -16.49
N CYS A 46 1.75 25.37 -15.22
CA CYS A 46 2.56 26.50 -14.78
C CYS A 46 4.04 26.35 -15.16
N HIS A 47 4.64 25.18 -14.98
CA HIS A 47 6.03 24.94 -15.36
C HIS A 47 6.21 25.03 -16.88
N ASN A 48 5.25 24.51 -17.66
CA ASN A 48 5.25 24.62 -19.12
C ASN A 48 5.12 26.09 -19.57
N PHE A 49 4.28 26.86 -18.88
CA PHE A 49 4.04 28.26 -19.21
C PHE A 49 5.20 29.18 -18.81
N HIS A 50 5.77 28.98 -17.62
CA HIS A 50 6.86 29.82 -17.10
C HIS A 50 8.26 29.31 -17.45
N GLY A 51 8.40 28.12 -18.02
CA GLY A 51 9.69 27.49 -18.37
C GLY A 51 10.58 27.13 -17.17
N LYS A 52 10.11 27.34 -15.94
CA LYS A 52 10.84 27.08 -14.70
C LYS A 52 10.35 25.77 -14.10
N GLY A 53 11.10 24.71 -14.36
CA GLY A 53 10.82 23.38 -13.83
C GLY A 53 11.15 23.23 -12.34
N PRO A 54 10.71 22.12 -11.72
CA PRO A 54 11.09 21.79 -10.35
C PRO A 54 12.59 21.48 -10.25
N SER A 55 13.19 21.75 -9.10
CA SER A 55 14.60 21.44 -8.86
C SER A 55 14.86 19.93 -8.80
N LYS A 56 16.12 19.52 -9.06
CA LYS A 56 16.53 18.09 -9.09
C LYS A 56 16.11 17.32 -7.83
N ARG A 57 16.32 17.90 -6.64
CA ARG A 57 15.94 17.26 -5.36
C ARG A 57 14.42 17.04 -5.22
N VAL A 58 13.63 17.98 -5.74
CA VAL A 58 12.16 17.87 -5.73
C VAL A 58 11.70 16.79 -6.70
N LEU A 59 12.32 16.73 -7.89
CA LEU A 59 12.05 15.68 -8.87
C LEU A 59 12.40 14.30 -8.30
N GLU A 60 13.59 14.14 -7.72
CA GLU A 60 14.04 12.89 -7.10
C GLU A 60 13.10 12.41 -5.99
N LYS A 61 12.69 13.31 -5.09
CA LYS A 61 11.72 12.98 -4.03
C LYS A 61 10.36 12.54 -4.59
N ARG A 62 9.91 13.18 -5.67
CA ARG A 62 8.66 12.82 -6.35
C ARG A 62 8.78 11.45 -7.03
N MET A 63 9.88 11.19 -7.73
CA MET A 63 10.16 9.89 -8.35
C MET A 63 10.21 8.77 -7.31
N ARG A 64 10.87 9.01 -6.18
CA ARG A 64 10.91 8.06 -5.06
C ARG A 64 9.52 7.73 -4.52
N ARG A 65 8.67 8.73 -4.28
CA ARG A 65 7.29 8.52 -3.81
C ARG A 65 6.48 7.71 -4.82
N PHE A 66 6.60 8.05 -6.10
CA PHE A 66 5.92 7.32 -7.16
C PHE A 66 6.36 5.85 -7.23
N GLU A 67 7.66 5.58 -7.09
CA GLU A 67 8.17 4.21 -7.03
C GLU A 67 7.68 3.45 -5.80
N GLU A 68 7.65 4.09 -4.64
CA GLU A 68 7.12 3.52 -3.40
C GLU A 68 5.64 3.18 -3.56
N GLU A 69 4.82 4.09 -4.06
CA GLU A 69 3.40 3.85 -4.35
C GLU A 69 3.21 2.74 -5.40
N ARG A 70 4.04 2.72 -6.45
CA ARG A 70 4.01 1.67 -7.47
C ARG A 70 4.41 0.31 -6.90
N ARG A 71 5.39 0.27 -5.99
CA ARG A 71 5.79 -0.97 -5.28
C ARG A 71 4.68 -1.44 -4.36
N VAL A 72 4.09 -0.55 -3.58
CA VAL A 72 2.97 -0.87 -2.66
C VAL A 72 1.74 -1.36 -3.42
N ALA A 73 1.37 -0.71 -4.53
CA ALA A 73 0.24 -1.14 -5.35
C ALA A 73 0.47 -2.51 -6.02
N LYS A 74 1.73 -2.87 -6.31
CA LYS A 74 2.09 -4.21 -6.84
C LYS A 74 2.23 -5.26 -5.75
N ALA A 75 2.51 -4.85 -4.51
CA ALA A 75 2.61 -5.78 -3.40
C ALA A 75 1.23 -6.42 -3.16
N HIS A 76 1.22 -7.75 -3.04
CA HIS A 76 0.02 -8.46 -2.62
C HIS A 76 -0.39 -7.97 -1.24
N SER A 77 -1.70 -7.80 -1.02
CA SER A 77 -2.29 -7.18 0.20
C SER A 77 -1.88 -7.83 1.53
N ARG A 78 -1.17 -8.96 1.49
CA ARG A 78 -0.78 -9.76 2.66
C ARG A 78 0.69 -9.63 3.06
N ASP A 79 1.58 -9.14 2.22
CA ASP A 79 3.00 -8.98 2.59
C ASP A 79 3.50 -7.58 2.23
N THR A 80 3.68 -6.78 3.28
CA THR A 80 4.52 -5.58 3.22
C THR A 80 5.98 -5.98 2.91
N PRO A 81 6.79 -5.07 2.34
CA PRO A 81 8.13 -5.41 1.82
C PRO A 81 9.11 -6.04 2.82
N LEU A 82 8.79 -6.00 4.13
CA LEU A 82 9.58 -6.59 5.20
C LEU A 82 9.15 -8.03 5.57
N GLN A 83 8.23 -8.66 4.83
CA GLN A 83 7.67 -10.00 5.14
C GLN A 83 7.13 -10.13 6.58
N MET A 84 6.70 -9.01 7.16
CA MET A 84 6.34 -8.93 8.57
C MET A 84 5.09 -9.74 8.90
N MET A 85 4.18 -9.93 7.95
CA MET A 85 2.97 -10.70 8.20
C MET A 85 3.26 -12.20 8.35
N SER A 86 4.18 -12.74 7.55
CA SER A 86 4.66 -14.12 7.70
C SER A 86 5.28 -14.37 9.07
N THR A 87 6.13 -13.45 9.54
CA THR A 87 6.76 -13.59 10.87
C THR A 87 5.74 -13.48 11.99
N LEU A 88 4.76 -12.58 11.90
CA LEU A 88 3.69 -12.45 12.90
C LEU A 88 2.79 -13.69 12.94
N GLN A 89 2.45 -14.27 11.79
CA GLN A 89 1.67 -15.53 11.73
C GLN A 89 2.44 -16.69 12.37
N HIS A 90 3.76 -16.78 12.12
CA HIS A 90 4.60 -17.79 12.75
C HIS A 90 4.64 -17.64 14.28
N VAL A 91 4.76 -16.40 14.79
CA VAL A 91 4.71 -16.13 16.22
C VAL A 91 3.36 -16.53 16.81
N GLN A 92 2.22 -16.22 16.16
CA GLN A 92 0.89 -16.65 16.62
C GLN A 92 0.75 -18.18 16.71
N GLN A 93 1.30 -18.91 15.74
CA GLN A 93 1.30 -20.38 15.75
C GLN A 93 2.16 -20.94 16.90
N LEU A 94 3.32 -20.33 17.16
CA LEU A 94 4.23 -20.73 18.24
C LEU A 94 3.66 -20.42 19.63
N THR A 95 3.09 -19.23 19.81
CA THR A 95 2.50 -18.83 21.11
C THR A 95 1.12 -19.43 21.33
N GLN A 96 0.47 -19.89 20.24
CA GLN A 96 -0.93 -20.30 20.20
C GLN A 96 -1.89 -19.21 20.70
N GLU A 97 -1.49 -17.95 20.57
CA GLU A 97 -2.31 -16.80 20.92
C GLU A 97 -2.87 -16.14 19.66
N PRO A 98 -4.15 -15.73 19.66
CA PRO A 98 -4.76 -15.08 18.51
C PRO A 98 -4.21 -13.67 18.23
N PHE A 99 -3.36 -13.13 19.10
CA PHE A 99 -2.75 -11.81 18.97
C PHE A 99 -1.24 -11.86 19.19
N VAL A 100 -0.52 -10.87 18.65
CA VAL A 100 0.92 -10.68 18.91
C VAL A 100 1.11 -9.40 19.71
N ARG A 101 1.71 -9.49 20.91
CA ARG A 101 2.02 -8.32 21.74
C ARG A 101 3.28 -7.62 21.22
N LEU A 102 3.10 -6.52 20.51
CA LEU A 102 4.19 -5.67 20.00
C LEU A 102 4.64 -4.66 21.07
N SER A 103 5.28 -5.16 22.15
CA SER A 103 5.83 -4.32 23.22
C SER A 103 7.20 -3.74 22.83
N GLY A 104 7.37 -2.42 22.92
CA GLY A 104 8.65 -1.72 22.69
C GLY A 104 9.69 -1.90 23.81
N HIS A 105 9.39 -2.66 24.86
CA HIS A 105 10.28 -2.97 25.96
C HIS A 105 10.33 -4.48 26.20
N SER A 106 11.54 -5.02 26.31
CA SER A 106 11.92 -6.43 26.29
C SER A 106 11.28 -7.28 27.39
N THR A 107 10.06 -7.77 27.18
CA THR A 107 9.47 -8.85 28.00
C THR A 107 9.34 -10.16 27.23
N LEU A 108 9.49 -10.13 25.90
CA LEU A 108 9.29 -11.31 25.03
C LEU A 108 10.43 -12.34 25.12
N ARG A 109 11.62 -11.96 25.59
CA ARG A 109 12.75 -12.89 25.68
C ARG A 109 12.60 -13.89 26.82
N GLU A 110 12.08 -13.49 27.98
CA GLU A 110 11.97 -14.38 29.14
C GLU A 110 10.87 -15.43 28.97
N GLU A 111 9.70 -15.05 28.46
CA GLU A 111 8.56 -15.96 28.33
C GLU A 111 8.76 -17.00 27.20
N VAL A 112 9.41 -16.63 26.10
CA VAL A 112 9.71 -17.55 24.98
C VAL A 112 10.80 -18.56 25.36
N ILE A 113 11.84 -18.15 26.10
CA ILE A 113 12.89 -19.06 26.61
C ILE A 113 12.30 -20.05 27.62
N ALA A 114 11.43 -19.59 28.53
CA ALA A 114 10.78 -20.45 29.52
C ALA A 114 9.87 -21.52 28.89
N ARG A 115 9.09 -21.17 27.85
CA ARG A 115 8.22 -22.13 27.15
C ARG A 115 8.97 -23.05 26.18
N ALA A 116 10.01 -22.56 25.48
CA ALA A 116 10.86 -23.40 24.66
C ALA A 116 11.61 -24.46 25.50
N GLY A 117 12.03 -24.09 26.72
CA GLY A 117 12.58 -25.04 27.70
C GLY A 117 11.58 -26.11 28.16
N ALA A 118 10.30 -25.76 28.30
CA ALA A 118 9.24 -26.71 28.66
C ALA A 118 8.88 -27.67 27.51
N LEU A 119 8.83 -27.19 26.26
CA LEU A 119 8.56 -28.02 25.07
C LEU A 119 9.71 -28.98 24.73
N ALA A 120 10.97 -28.61 25.02
CA ALA A 120 12.11 -29.52 24.86
C ALA A 120 12.11 -30.66 25.91
N ALA A 121 11.52 -30.43 27.09
CA ALA A 121 11.39 -31.46 28.11
C ALA A 121 10.35 -32.54 27.76
N GLU A 122 9.28 -32.17 27.04
CA GLU A 122 8.21 -33.10 26.64
C GLU A 122 8.61 -34.10 25.55
N GLN A 123 9.66 -33.83 24.76
CA GLN A 123 10.12 -34.72 23.68
C GLN A 123 11.11 -35.81 24.14
N SER A 124 11.45 -35.87 25.43
CA SER A 124 12.46 -36.79 25.97
C SER A 124 11.89 -37.98 26.76
N GLY A 125 10.58 -38.20 26.73
CA GLY A 125 9.93 -39.20 27.59
C GLY A 125 8.79 -39.97 26.95
N GLU A 126 9.03 -40.71 25.86
CA GLU A 126 8.35 -42.00 25.57
C GLU A 126 8.92 -42.67 24.29
N GLY A 127 9.35 -43.94 24.40
CA GLY A 127 9.61 -44.79 23.22
C GLY A 127 10.83 -45.71 23.23
N ALA A 128 11.27 -46.26 24.37
CA ALA A 128 12.22 -47.39 24.37
C ALA A 128 11.49 -48.73 24.11
N SER A 129 11.98 -49.45 23.11
CA SER A 129 11.53 -50.73 22.53
C SER A 129 11.53 -51.94 23.49
N PRO A 130 10.76 -53.01 23.20
CA PRO A 130 11.32 -54.35 23.34
C PRO A 130 11.10 -55.25 22.11
N GLY A 131 12.04 -56.17 21.91
CA GLY A 131 12.23 -56.93 20.67
C GLY A 131 11.24 -58.06 20.38
N GLY A 132 11.26 -58.50 19.11
CA GLY A 132 10.64 -59.74 18.63
C GLY A 132 11.61 -60.46 17.69
N LYS A 133 11.93 -61.73 18.00
CA LYS A 133 12.81 -62.60 17.21
C LYS A 133 12.15 -63.03 15.88
N GLN A 134 13.03 -63.23 14.89
CA GLN A 134 12.88 -63.69 13.49
C GLN A 134 11.85 -64.81 13.23
N PRO A 135 11.44 -64.97 11.96
CA PRO A 135 11.42 -66.31 11.35
C PRO A 135 12.38 -66.41 10.14
N ARG A 136 13.12 -67.53 10.13
CA ARG A 136 13.91 -68.00 8.99
C ARG A 136 12.97 -68.48 7.88
N THR A 137 13.33 -68.23 6.63
CA THR A 137 12.83 -69.01 5.48
C THR A 137 14.01 -69.54 4.67
N ARG A 138 13.80 -70.73 4.12
CA ARG A 138 14.74 -71.68 3.52
C ARG A 138 15.36 -71.21 2.22
#